data_AF-A0A353N6U4-F1
#
_entry.id   AF-A0A353N6U4-F1
#
_cell.length_a   1.000
_cell.length_b   1.000
_cell.length_c   1.000
_cell.angle_alpha   90.00
_cell.angle_beta   90.00
_cell.angle_gamma   90.00
#
_symmetry.space_group_name_H-M   'P 1'
#
loop_
_entity.id
_entity.type
_entity.pdbx_description
1 polymer ?
#
loop_
_entity_poly.entity_id
_entity_poly.type
_entity_poly.pdbx_seq_one_letter_code
_entity_poly.pdbx_strand_id
1 'polypeptide(L)' 'QNFLIVGLIDDYYVLVADGIKRSIKQPKKKSVKHLSISLWVDELIENKLSSGGQVTDEEVYSAIQRWGEKKEEGEISLG' A
#
# COMPACT_ATOMS: atom_id res chain seq x y z
N GLN A 1 -11.60 3.76 1.77
CA GLN A 1 -10.87 3.15 0.64
C GLN A 1 -9.40 3.16 0.99
N ASN A 2 -8.75 2.00 0.88
CA ASN A 2 -7.35 1.81 1.26
C ASN A 2 -6.47 1.95 0.02
N PHE A 3 -5.23 2.40 0.22
CA PHE A 3 -4.24 2.53 -0.83
C PHE A 3 -2.88 2.09 -0.30
N LEU A 4 -2.03 1.61 -1.19
CA LEU A 4 -0.62 1.40 -0.93
C LEU A 4 0.15 2.68 -1.26
N ILE A 5 1.10 3.05 -0.39
CA ILE A 5 2.06 4.12 -0.71
C ILE A 5 3.11 3.51 -1.64
N VAL A 6 3.21 4.05 -2.86
CA VAL A 6 4.08 3.53 -3.94
C VAL A 6 5.22 4.49 -4.29
N GLY A 7 5.31 5.63 -3.60
CA GLY A 7 6.38 6.58 -3.78
C GLY A 7 6.32 7.74 -2.80
N LEU A 8 7.48 8.27 -2.46
CA LEU A 8 7.65 9.47 -1.64
C LEU A 8 8.00 10.63 -2.58
N ILE A 9 7.33 11.78 -2.40
CA ILE A 9 7.62 12.99 -3.18
C ILE A 9 8.45 13.94 -2.32
N ASP A 10 7.91 14.31 -1.16
CA ASP A 10 8.48 15.22 -0.19
C ASP A 10 7.85 14.96 1.19
N ASP A 11 8.18 15.79 2.19
CA ASP A 11 7.71 15.66 3.57
C ASP A 11 6.17 15.77 3.72
N TYR A 12 5.49 16.33 2.73
CA TYR A 12 4.06 16.61 2.78
C TYR A 12 3.23 15.74 1.83
N TYR A 13 3.84 15.14 0.81
CA TYR A 13 3.13 14.42 -0.24
C TYR A 13 3.74 13.05 -0.55
N VAL A 14 2.83 12.10 -0.79
CA VAL A 14 3.13 10.74 -1.22
C VAL A 14 2.32 10.38 -2.47
N LEU A 15 2.78 9.34 -3.17
CA LEU A 15 2.06 8.69 -4.26
C LEU A 15 1.36 7.45 -3.74
N VAL A 16 0.07 7.31 -4.06
CA VAL A 16 -0.74 6.17 -3.63
C VAL A 16 -1.45 5.49 -4.80
N ALA A 17 -1.53 4.16 -4.75
CA ALA A 17 -2.21 3.32 -5.74
C ALA A 17 -3.12 2.30 -5.02
N ASP A 18 -4.21 1.89 -5.67
CA ASP A 18 -5.11 0.83 -5.18
C ASP A 18 -5.21 -0.37 -6.13
N GLY A 19 -4.56 -0.29 -7.29
CA GLY A 19 -4.60 -1.35 -8.30
C GLY A 19 -5.93 -1.47 -9.04
N ILE A 20 -6.94 -0.64 -8.72
CA ILE A 20 -8.28 -0.68 -9.34
C ILE A 20 -8.58 0.65 -10.02
N LYS A 21 -8.69 1.73 -9.25
CA LYS A 21 -9.02 3.08 -9.74
C LYS A 21 -7.76 3.90 -9.98
N ARG A 22 -6.66 3.56 -9.31
CA ARG A 22 -5.37 4.23 -9.39
C ARG A 22 -4.29 3.18 -9.57
N SER A 23 -3.80 3.11 -10.81
CA SER A 23 -2.71 2.24 -11.23
C SER A 23 -1.38 2.67 -10.59
N ILE A 24 -0.48 1.71 -10.37
CA ILE A 24 0.92 1.95 -9.99
C ILE A 24 1.66 2.80 -11.02
N LYS A 25 1.25 2.74 -12.30
CA LYS A 25 1.82 3.56 -13.38
C LYS A 25 1.25 4.98 -13.41
N GLN A 26 0.07 5.19 -12.84
CA GLN A 26 -0.59 6.49 -12.73
C GLN A 26 -1.07 6.74 -11.30
N PRO A 27 -0.14 6.80 -10.33
CA PRO A 27 -0.51 6.90 -8.93
C PRO A 27 -1.06 8.28 -8.60
N LYS A 28 -1.89 8.33 -7.54
CA LYS A 28 -2.49 9.58 -7.08
C LYS A 28 -1.55 10.28 -6.10
N LYS A 29 -1.25 11.56 -6.34
CA LYS A 29 -0.62 12.43 -5.35
C LYS A 29 -1.59 12.69 -4.18
N LYS A 30 -1.13 12.46 -2.94
CA LYS A 30 -1.93 12.64 -1.73
C LYS A 30 -1.11 13.35 -0.64
N SER A 31 -1.75 14.30 0.03
CA SER A 31 -1.15 14.98 1.18
C SER A 31 -1.17 14.07 2.41
N VAL A 32 -0.02 13.95 3.08
CA VAL A 32 0.19 13.16 4.31
C VAL A 32 -0.76 13.60 5.43
N LYS A 33 -1.12 14.89 5.50
CA LYS A 33 -2.02 15.45 6.52
C LYS A 33 -3.45 14.87 6.48
N HIS A 34 -3.83 14.21 5.38
CA HIS A 34 -5.16 13.61 5.20
C HIS A 34 -5.10 12.09 5.07
N LEU A 35 -4.02 11.47 5.54
CA LEU A 35 -3.83 10.03 5.54
C LEU A 35 -3.79 9.50 6.96
N SER A 36 -4.51 8.42 7.21
CA SER A 36 -4.26 7.52 8.33
C SER A 36 -3.28 6.46 7.85
N ILE A 37 -1.99 6.64 8.15
CA ILE A 37 -0.91 5.80 7.64
C ILE A 37 -0.69 4.62 8.58
N SER A 38 -0.53 3.43 8.01
CA SER A 38 0.00 2.26 8.70
C SER A 38 1.46 2.08 8.31
N LEU A 39 2.30 1.67 9.26
CA LEU A 39 3.71 1.35 9.03
C LEU A 39 3.92 -0.08 8.48
N TRP A 40 2.83 -0.76 8.10
CA TRP A 40 2.92 -2.08 7.51
C TRP A 40 3.46 -2.01 6.08
N VAL A 41 4.43 -2.87 5.81
CA VAL A 41 5.04 -3.07 4.49
C VAL A 41 4.66 -4.46 4.01
N ASP A 42 4.23 -4.56 2.76
CA ASP A 42 3.96 -5.86 2.13
C ASP A 42 5.29 -6.50 1.69
N GLU A 43 5.70 -7.55 2.40
CA GLU A 43 6.97 -8.24 2.18
C GLU A 43 7.09 -8.84 0.76
N LEU A 44 5.99 -9.24 0.13
CA LEU A 44 6.03 -9.78 -1.24
C LEU A 44 6.39 -8.68 -2.24
N ILE A 45 5.76 -7.51 -2.11
CA ILE A 45 6.10 -6.33 -2.91
C ILE A 45 7.53 -5.88 -2.64
N GLU A 46 7.95 -5.79 -1.38
CA GLU A 46 9.31 -5.38 -1.00
C GLU A 46 10.37 -6.31 -1.60
N ASN A 47 10.21 -7.63 -1.45
CA ASN A 47 11.14 -8.62 -2.00
C ASN A 47 11.20 -8.56 -3.53
N LYS A 48 10.05 -8.38 -4.19
CA LYS A 48 9.99 -8.27 -5.65
C LYS A 48 10.70 -7.02 -6.16
N LEU A 49 10.50 -5.88 -5.51
CA LEU A 49 11.20 -4.64 -5.87
C LEU A 49 12.70 -4.74 -5.58
N SER A 50 13.08 -5.34 -4.45
CA SER A 50 14.48 -5.52 -4.05
C SER A 50 15.25 -6.46 -4.98
N SER A 51 14.56 -7.38 -5.66
CA SER A 51 15.14 -8.26 -6.69
C SER A 51 15.13 -7.65 -8.10
N GLY A 52 14.76 -6.36 -8.24
CA GLY A 52 14.71 -5.65 -9.53
C GLY A 52 13.45 -5.95 -10.36
N GLY A 53 12.46 -6.60 -9.76
CA GLY A 53 11.17 -6.86 -10.40
C GLY A 53 10.29 -5.62 -10.51
N GLN A 54 9.25 -5.73 -11.35
CA GLN A 54 8.21 -4.72 -11.47
C GLN A 54 6.93 -5.20 -10.78
N VAL A 55 6.25 -4.28 -10.11
CA VAL A 55 4.98 -4.56 -9.42
C VAL A 55 3.81 -4.21 -10.33
N THR A 56 2.78 -5.06 -10.37
CA THR A 56 1.57 -4.84 -11.16
C THR A 56 0.42 -4.27 -10.33
N ASP A 57 -0.64 -3.83 -11.00
CA ASP A 57 -1.84 -3.32 -10.34
C ASP A 57 -2.55 -4.41 -9.52
N GLU A 58 -2.59 -5.64 -10.03
CA GLU A 58 -3.13 -6.80 -9.31
C GLU A 58 -2.37 -7.06 -8.01
N GLU A 59 -1.03 -6.96 -8.03
CA GLU A 59 -0.20 -7.16 -6.84
C GLU A 59 -0.43 -6.06 -5.79
N VAL A 60 -0.59 -4.81 -6.21
CA VAL A 60 -0.98 -3.70 -5.31
C VAL A 60 -2.33 -3.99 -4.68
N TYR A 61 -3.31 -4.42 -5.46
CA TYR A 61 -4.64 -4.77 -4.95
C TYR A 61 -4.57 -5.92 -3.94
N SER A 62 -3.83 -6.99 -4.24
CA SER A 62 -3.64 -8.12 -3.34
C SER A 62 -2.92 -7.74 -2.04
N ALA A 63 -1.93 -6.84 -2.09
CA ALA A 63 -1.26 -6.35 -0.89
C ALA A 63 -2.23 -5.61 0.05
N ILE A 64 -3.16 -4.83 -0.50
CA ILE A 64 -4.19 -4.15 0.27
C ILE A 64 -5.17 -5.14 0.92
N GLN A 65 -5.50 -6.26 0.25
CA GLN A 65 -6.34 -7.31 0.84
C GLN A 65 -5.62 -7.99 2.02
N ARG A 66 -4.35 -8.37 1.86
CA ARG A 66 -3.54 -8.97 2.93
C ARG A 66 -3.42 -8.07 4.15
N TRP A 67 -3.32 -6.76 3.95
CA TRP A 67 -3.35 -5.81 5.07
C TRP A 67 -4.68 -5.82 5.82
N GLY A 68 -5.80 -5.97 5.11
CA GLY A 68 -7.13 -6.11 5.70
C GLY A 68 -7.23 -7.36 6.56
N GLU A 69 -6.80 -8.51 6.04
CA GLU A 69 -6.77 -9.79 6.76
C GLU A 69 -5.92 -9.71 8.04
N LYS A 70 -4.71 -9.12 7.97
CA LYS A 70 -3.87 -8.92 9.16
C LYS A 70 -4.51 -8.04 10.24
N LYS A 71 -5.33 -7.07 9.84
CA LYS A 71 -6.06 -6.23 10.82
C LYS A 71 -7.11 -7.03 11.56
N GLU A 72 -7.84 -7.89 10.84
CA GLU A 72 -8.85 -8.76 11.43
C GLU A 72 -8.21 -9.77 12.40
N GLU A 73 -7.06 -10.36 12.06
CA GLU A 73 -6.31 -11.26 12.96
C GLU A 73 -5.85 -10.58 14.26
N GLY A 74 -5.43 -9.32 14.19
CA GLY A 74 -5.00 -8.53 15.35
C GLY A 74 -6.15 -8.12 16.28
N GLU A 75 -7.37 -8.00 15.77
CA GLU A 75 -8.57 -7.64 16.55
C GLU A 75 -9.22 -8.87 17.24
N ILE A 76 -8.89 -10.10 16.83
CA ILE A 76 -9.44 -11.34 17.40
C ILE A 76 -8.71 -11.78 18.70
N SER A 77 -7.67 -11.08 19.13
CA SER A 77 -6.96 -11.38 20.40
C SER A 77 -7.40 -10.47 21.56
N LEU A 78 -8.67 -10.54 21.94
CA LEU A 78 -9.16 -10.10 23.25
C LEU A 78 -10.12 -11.18 23.80
N GLY A 79 -9.53 -12.31 24.18
CA GLY A 79 -10.12 -13.24 25.14
C GLY A 79 -9.68 -12.87 26.55
#